data_AF-A0A1G9J272-F1
#
_entry.id   AF-A0A1G9J272-F1
#
_cell.length_a   1.000
_cell.length_b   1.000
_cell.length_c   1.000
_cell.angle_alpha   90.00
_cell.angle_beta   90.00
_cell.angle_gamma   90.00
#
_symmetry.space_group_name_H-M   'P 1'
#
loop_
_entity.id
_entity.type
_entity.pdbx_description
1 polymer ?
#
loop_
_entity_poly.entity_id
_entity_poly.type
_entity_poly.pdbx_seq_one_letter_code
_entity_poly.pdbx_strand_id
1 'polypeptide(L)'
;MRRFLPLCLLCLFYGAVSAQDVIYETDGSKVLCQIVGMEPDFIKFKKLDNLSGPNYAVEKSRLLMAFSESGSYVVFDQDGKDYTNAESLEAFVSNKPANAFDLMVTQQKEVIAGTIRDSTEQELIFERRGRNGVNAGIQSVAKDQLLAVIYHDGKHRFWAAPTVVSDALKGVSAQIAEVVPGAPNGQTDVLNPPATKEVNGEFTRVEFEEFKNKALLKTEELAGYMQTIVSQDVTSEESNKAIDLAVGLFLSEESQVEITNAYDKSNKIVRKIRDYLRKLKLLGEQYDKVKISWSDISYVSDLRKGADGNYYGVVTVQQKFEGFSEGKLVYSDITQKNIEVVLKGYQKVAGGVTQDLWDVFLSNIGVVETRKI
;
A
#
# COMPACT_ATOMS: atom_id res chain seq x y z
N MET A 1 -1.72 27.25 52.26
CA MET A 1 -1.21 26.99 50.89
C MET A 1 -1.88 25.74 50.34
N ARG A 2 -2.82 25.88 49.40
CA ARG A 2 -3.33 24.77 48.59
C ARG A 2 -3.62 25.35 47.21
N ARG A 3 -2.74 25.08 46.25
CA ARG A 3 -2.88 25.51 44.85
C ARG A 3 -3.79 24.51 44.14
N PHE A 4 -4.91 25.00 43.61
CA PHE A 4 -5.71 24.30 42.62
C PHE A 4 -4.96 24.34 41.28
N LEU A 5 -4.79 23.19 40.64
CA LEU A 5 -4.32 23.07 39.26
C LEU A 5 -5.52 22.56 38.42
N PRO A 6 -5.93 23.22 37.34
CA PRO A 6 -7.00 22.71 36.48
C PRO A 6 -6.43 21.61 35.58
N LEU A 7 -7.10 20.45 35.60
CA LEU A 7 -6.84 19.32 34.73
C LEU A 7 -7.40 19.68 33.33
N CYS A 8 -6.52 20.04 32.39
CA CYS A 8 -6.89 20.14 30.98
C CYS A 8 -7.19 18.73 30.43
N LEU A 9 -8.47 18.47 30.21
CA LEU A 9 -9.00 17.31 29.52
C LEU A 9 -8.58 17.42 28.03
N LEU A 10 -7.50 16.73 27.64
CA LEU A 10 -7.09 16.61 26.25
C LEU A 10 -7.90 15.46 25.62
N CYS A 11 -9.04 15.80 25.02
CA CYS A 11 -9.80 14.88 24.16
C CYS A 11 -8.98 14.60 22.89
N LEU A 12 -8.25 13.49 22.86
CA LEU A 12 -7.67 12.95 21.63
C LEU A 12 -8.77 12.22 20.85
N PHE A 13 -9.32 12.92 19.85
CA PHE A 13 -10.10 12.32 18.78
C PHE A 13 -9.23 11.27 18.06
N TYR A 14 -9.54 9.99 18.24
CA TYR A 14 -9.09 8.93 17.35
C TYR A 14 -9.90 9.04 16.06
N GLY A 15 -9.32 9.66 15.03
CA GLY A 15 -9.88 9.63 13.68
C GLY A 15 -9.76 8.23 13.10
N ALA A 16 -10.86 7.72 12.54
CA ALA A 16 -10.82 6.53 11.68
C ALA A 16 -9.90 6.84 10.48
N VAL A 17 -8.91 5.98 10.23
CA VAL A 17 -8.06 6.08 9.04
C VAL A 17 -8.87 5.53 7.87
N SER A 18 -9.54 6.40 7.13
CA SER A 18 -10.19 6.07 5.85
C SER A 18 -9.15 5.57 4.84
N ALA A 19 -9.58 4.81 3.82
CA ALA A 19 -8.77 4.59 2.62
C ALA A 19 -8.44 5.95 1.95
N GLN A 20 -7.54 5.98 0.97
CA GLN A 20 -7.16 7.20 0.26
C GLN A 20 -7.48 7.02 -1.22
N ASP A 21 -7.89 8.09 -1.91
CA ASP A 21 -8.17 8.01 -3.34
C ASP A 21 -6.93 7.58 -4.15
N VAL A 22 -7.18 6.86 -5.23
CA VAL A 22 -6.14 6.30 -6.09
C VAL A 22 -6.48 6.56 -7.54
N ILE A 23 -5.51 7.02 -8.31
CA ILE A 23 -5.59 7.15 -9.78
C ILE A 23 -4.65 6.14 -10.42
N TYR A 24 -5.10 5.49 -11.50
CA TYR A 24 -4.29 4.67 -12.39
C TYR A 24 -4.19 5.32 -13.77
N GLU A 25 -2.97 5.57 -14.25
CA GLU A 25 -2.71 6.12 -15.59
C GLU A 25 -2.61 5.02 -16.66
N THR A 26 -2.68 5.40 -17.94
CA THR A 26 -2.62 4.47 -19.10
C THR A 26 -1.30 3.72 -19.23
N ASP A 27 -0.23 4.21 -18.61
CA ASP A 27 1.06 3.51 -18.49
C ASP A 27 1.07 2.47 -17.35
N GLY A 28 -0.03 2.34 -16.61
CA GLY A 28 -0.18 1.44 -15.47
C GLY A 28 0.35 2.00 -14.15
N SER A 29 0.90 3.22 -14.14
CA SER A 29 1.35 3.88 -12.92
C SER A 29 0.19 4.19 -11.97
N LYS A 30 0.50 4.22 -10.68
CA LYS A 30 -0.46 4.42 -9.59
C LYS A 30 -0.11 5.71 -8.86
N VAL A 31 -1.08 6.57 -8.64
CA VAL A 31 -0.95 7.82 -7.89
C VAL A 31 -1.86 7.77 -6.68
N LEU A 32 -1.29 7.92 -5.48
CA LEU A 32 -2.06 8.11 -4.25
C LEU A 32 -2.37 9.60 -4.08
N CYS A 33 -3.64 9.92 -3.90
CA CYS A 33 -4.09 11.31 -3.94
C CYS A 33 -5.36 11.56 -3.14
N GLN A 34 -5.74 12.83 -3.04
CA GLN A 34 -7.09 13.25 -2.74
C GLN A 34 -7.69 13.87 -3.99
N ILE A 35 -8.73 13.27 -4.56
CA ILE A 35 -9.46 13.80 -5.70
C ILE A 35 -10.34 14.94 -5.18
N VAL A 36 -10.16 16.13 -5.76
CA VAL A 36 -10.86 17.34 -5.32
C VAL A 36 -11.88 17.84 -6.34
N GLY A 37 -11.88 17.25 -7.55
CA GLY A 37 -12.86 17.58 -8.59
C GLY A 37 -12.70 16.74 -9.85
N MET A 38 -13.81 16.51 -10.53
CA MET A 38 -13.85 15.96 -11.89
C MET A 38 -14.48 17.00 -12.81
N GLU A 39 -13.75 17.37 -13.85
CA GLU A 39 -14.23 18.21 -14.95
C GLU A 39 -14.40 17.35 -16.21
N PRO A 40 -15.00 17.86 -17.30
CA PRO A 40 -15.26 17.05 -18.49
C PRO A 40 -14.02 16.32 -19.02
N ASP A 41 -12.89 17.03 -19.11
CA ASP A 41 -11.68 16.52 -19.75
C ASP A 41 -10.55 16.16 -18.75
N PHE A 42 -10.67 16.53 -17.48
CA PHE A 42 -9.59 16.34 -16.51
C PHE A 42 -10.08 16.06 -15.08
N ILE A 43 -9.21 15.44 -14.30
CA ILE A 43 -9.38 15.27 -12.85
C ILE A 43 -8.44 16.23 -12.13
N LYS A 44 -8.97 16.91 -11.12
CA LYS A 44 -8.20 17.69 -10.17
C LYS A 44 -7.96 16.87 -8.91
N PHE A 45 -6.70 16.82 -8.46
CA PHE A 45 -6.31 16.09 -7.27
C PHE A 45 -5.17 16.75 -6.53
N LYS A 46 -4.95 16.35 -5.28
CA LYS A 46 -3.77 16.67 -4.49
C LYS A 46 -2.99 15.41 -4.21
N LYS A 47 -1.66 15.46 -4.31
CA LYS A 47 -0.83 14.28 -3.98
C LYS A 47 -0.89 14.01 -2.48
N LEU A 48 -0.91 12.73 -2.10
CA LEU A 48 -0.98 12.33 -0.70
C LEU A 48 0.23 12.85 0.12
N ASP A 49 1.41 12.87 -0.49
CA ASP A 49 2.64 13.39 0.11
C ASP A 49 2.67 14.94 0.22
N ASN A 50 1.66 15.63 -0.35
CA ASN A 50 1.60 17.09 -0.40
C ASN A 50 0.15 17.62 -0.42
N LEU A 51 -0.67 17.23 0.56
CA LEU A 51 -2.09 17.65 0.66
C LEU A 51 -2.28 19.17 0.92
N SER A 52 -1.27 19.86 1.43
CA SER A 52 -1.27 21.33 1.56
C SER A 52 -0.81 22.05 0.29
N GLY A 53 -0.33 21.32 -0.71
CA GLY A 53 0.19 21.83 -1.98
C GLY A 53 -0.88 22.25 -2.99
N PRO A 54 -0.44 22.61 -4.22
CA PRO A 54 -1.35 23.02 -5.28
C PRO A 54 -2.23 21.86 -5.74
N ASN A 55 -3.37 22.19 -6.35
CA ASN A 55 -4.16 21.21 -7.09
C ASN A 55 -3.42 20.85 -8.38
N TYR A 56 -3.18 19.56 -8.57
CA TYR A 56 -2.71 19.00 -9.83
C TYR A 56 -3.93 18.70 -10.72
N ALA A 57 -3.73 18.74 -12.03
CA ALA A 57 -4.72 18.35 -13.01
C ALA A 57 -4.11 17.32 -13.97
N VAL A 58 -4.87 16.28 -14.29
CA VAL A 58 -4.49 15.26 -15.27
C VAL A 58 -5.65 15.02 -16.23
N GLU A 59 -5.36 14.94 -17.52
CA GLU A 59 -6.37 14.67 -18.55
C GLU A 59 -6.94 13.26 -18.40
N LYS A 60 -8.25 13.10 -18.52
CA LYS A 60 -8.91 11.79 -18.45
C LYS A 60 -8.43 10.82 -19.52
N SER A 61 -8.01 11.32 -20.68
CA SER A 61 -7.40 10.53 -21.78
C SER A 61 -6.13 9.79 -21.35
N ARG A 62 -5.45 10.26 -20.29
CA ARG A 62 -4.26 9.64 -19.72
C ARG A 62 -4.57 8.67 -18.58
N LEU A 63 -5.84 8.50 -18.23
CA LEU A 63 -6.26 7.69 -17.10
C LEU A 63 -6.93 6.40 -17.56
N LEU A 64 -6.70 5.33 -16.81
CA LEU A 64 -7.48 4.10 -16.92
C LEU A 64 -8.70 4.17 -16.01
N MET A 65 -8.47 4.47 -14.74
CA MET A 65 -9.49 4.44 -13.70
C MET A 65 -9.05 5.18 -12.44
N ALA A 66 -10.02 5.53 -11.60
CA ALA A 66 -9.83 6.10 -10.28
C ALA A 66 -10.71 5.38 -9.26
N PHE A 67 -10.24 5.29 -8.02
CA PHE A 67 -10.96 4.77 -6.86
C PHE A 67 -11.03 5.86 -5.80
N SER A 68 -12.18 6.02 -5.17
CA SER A 68 -12.33 6.88 -4.00
C SER A 68 -12.05 6.10 -2.72
N GLU A 69 -11.77 6.81 -1.64
CA GLU A 69 -11.71 6.25 -0.29
C GLU A 69 -13.00 5.56 0.18
N SER A 70 -14.11 5.72 -0.56
CA SER A 70 -15.43 5.19 -0.21
C SER A 70 -15.82 3.91 -0.97
N GLY A 71 -14.93 3.39 -1.81
CA GLY A 71 -15.16 2.16 -2.59
C GLY A 71 -15.85 2.43 -3.93
N SER A 72 -16.05 3.70 -4.25
CA SER A 72 -16.48 4.11 -5.57
C SER A 72 -15.31 4.02 -6.55
N TYR A 73 -15.58 3.68 -7.79
CA TYR A 73 -14.61 3.70 -8.87
C TYR A 73 -15.19 4.41 -10.09
N VAL A 74 -14.31 4.95 -10.92
CA VAL A 74 -14.60 5.44 -12.28
C VAL A 74 -13.58 4.81 -13.22
N VAL A 75 -14.03 4.28 -14.35
CA VAL A 75 -13.19 3.89 -15.49
C VAL A 75 -13.37 4.94 -16.59
N PHE A 76 -12.26 5.42 -17.14
CA PHE A 76 -12.22 6.42 -18.21
C PHE A 76 -12.03 5.73 -19.55
N ASP A 77 -12.97 5.95 -20.48
CA ASP A 77 -12.91 5.39 -21.83
C ASP A 77 -12.33 6.39 -22.83
N GLN A 78 -11.70 5.88 -23.88
CA GLN A 78 -11.11 6.73 -24.92
C GLN A 78 -12.17 7.46 -25.76
N ASP A 79 -13.41 6.97 -25.75
CA ASP A 79 -14.56 7.59 -26.40
C ASP A 79 -15.22 8.70 -25.53
N GLY A 80 -14.61 9.06 -24.39
CA GLY A 80 -15.10 10.11 -23.48
C GLY A 80 -16.28 9.69 -22.62
N LYS A 81 -16.56 8.39 -22.51
CA LYS A 81 -17.60 7.82 -21.66
C LYS A 81 -17.01 7.29 -20.36
N ASP A 82 -17.49 7.79 -19.23
CA ASP A 82 -17.07 7.33 -17.91
C ASP A 82 -17.99 6.20 -17.41
N TYR A 83 -17.41 5.17 -16.79
CA TYR A 83 -18.13 4.03 -16.21
C TYR A 83 -17.90 3.99 -14.70
N THR A 84 -18.95 4.07 -13.89
CA THR A 84 -18.83 4.17 -12.43
C THR A 84 -19.87 3.32 -11.73
N ASN A 85 -19.56 2.89 -10.49
CA ASN A 85 -20.52 2.33 -9.56
C ASN A 85 -21.16 3.38 -8.62
N ALA A 86 -20.71 4.64 -8.67
CA ALA A 86 -21.34 5.73 -7.94
C ALA A 86 -22.60 6.24 -8.68
N GLU A 87 -23.53 6.85 -7.94
CA GLU A 87 -24.74 7.48 -8.50
C GLU A 87 -24.43 8.56 -9.55
N SER A 88 -23.31 9.27 -9.39
CA SER A 88 -22.79 10.26 -10.33
C SER A 88 -21.29 10.51 -10.08
N LEU A 89 -20.62 11.28 -10.96
CA LEU A 89 -19.23 11.69 -10.74
C LEU A 89 -19.09 12.62 -9.53
N GLU A 90 -20.11 13.43 -9.24
CA GLU A 90 -20.17 14.25 -8.03
C GLU A 90 -20.31 13.39 -6.76
N ALA A 91 -21.09 12.30 -6.84
CA ALA A 91 -21.20 11.33 -5.75
C ALA A 91 -19.87 10.59 -5.51
N PHE A 92 -19.11 10.31 -6.59
CA PHE A 92 -17.76 9.79 -6.49
C PHE A 92 -16.83 10.78 -5.77
N VAL A 93 -16.78 12.05 -6.20
CA VAL A 93 -15.88 13.07 -5.61
C VAL A 93 -16.24 13.41 -4.16
N SER A 94 -17.52 13.32 -3.79
CA SER A 94 -17.97 13.53 -2.41
C SER A 94 -17.74 12.33 -1.48
N ASN A 95 -17.07 11.27 -1.96
CA ASN A 95 -16.75 10.07 -1.20
C ASN A 95 -17.97 9.43 -0.54
N LYS A 96 -19.14 9.51 -1.20
CA LYS A 96 -20.32 8.75 -0.77
C LYS A 96 -20.02 7.26 -0.99
N PRO A 97 -20.24 6.38 -0.01
CA PRO A 97 -20.03 4.94 -0.19
C PRO A 97 -20.91 4.42 -1.31
N ALA A 98 -20.31 3.86 -2.35
CA ALA A 98 -21.05 3.30 -3.47
C ALA A 98 -21.53 1.86 -3.21
N ASN A 99 -20.75 1.08 -2.45
CA ASN A 99 -21.03 -0.33 -2.24
C ASN A 99 -21.32 -0.63 -0.77
N ALA A 100 -22.37 -1.41 -0.51
CA ALA A 100 -22.61 -1.99 0.82
C ALA A 100 -21.81 -3.28 1.07
N PHE A 101 -21.19 -3.83 0.03
CA PHE A 101 -20.50 -5.12 0.03
C PHE A 101 -19.22 -5.04 -0.82
N ASP A 102 -18.32 -5.99 -0.62
CA ASP A 102 -17.15 -6.14 -1.48
C ASP A 102 -17.59 -6.73 -2.84
N LEU A 103 -16.93 -6.27 -3.90
CA LEU A 103 -17.13 -6.73 -5.27
C LEU A 103 -15.90 -7.52 -5.71
N MET A 104 -16.08 -8.80 -6.00
CA MET A 104 -15.06 -9.67 -6.60
C MET A 104 -15.34 -9.78 -8.10
N VAL A 105 -14.40 -9.33 -8.93
CA VAL A 105 -14.48 -9.40 -10.39
C VAL A 105 -13.64 -10.58 -10.87
N THR A 106 -14.26 -11.53 -11.54
CA THR A 106 -13.59 -12.76 -12.00
C THR A 106 -12.93 -12.59 -13.37
N GLN A 107 -12.02 -13.51 -13.73
CA GLN A 107 -11.43 -13.61 -15.07
C GLN A 107 -12.47 -13.83 -16.17
N GLN A 108 -13.61 -14.43 -15.81
CA GLN A 108 -14.76 -14.62 -16.69
C GLN A 108 -15.62 -13.35 -16.82
N LYS A 109 -15.21 -12.22 -16.23
CA LYS A 109 -15.96 -10.95 -16.19
C LYS A 109 -17.35 -11.11 -15.56
N GLU A 110 -17.39 -11.87 -14.46
CA GLU A 110 -18.55 -11.95 -13.58
C GLU A 110 -18.28 -11.17 -12.30
N VAL A 111 -19.36 -10.67 -11.69
CA VAL A 111 -19.30 -9.96 -10.41
C VAL A 111 -19.92 -10.84 -9.34
N ILE A 112 -19.12 -11.13 -8.31
CA ILE A 112 -19.59 -11.75 -7.08
C ILE A 112 -19.61 -10.66 -6.01
N ALA A 113 -20.78 -10.36 -5.48
CA ALA A 113 -20.88 -9.49 -4.31
C ALA A 113 -20.93 -10.31 -3.02
N GLY A 114 -20.23 -9.83 -2.00
CA GLY A 114 -20.22 -10.46 -0.69
C GLY A 114 -19.42 -9.66 0.31
N THR A 115 -19.46 -10.08 1.57
CA THR A 115 -18.56 -9.53 2.59
C THR A 115 -17.41 -10.51 2.77
N ILE A 116 -16.20 -10.12 2.42
CA ILE A 116 -15.00 -10.94 2.59
C ILE A 116 -14.78 -11.16 4.09
N ARG A 117 -14.77 -12.43 4.49
CA ARG A 117 -14.58 -12.85 5.88
C ARG A 117 -13.13 -13.24 6.14
N ASP A 118 -12.52 -13.90 5.16
CA ASP A 118 -11.16 -14.40 5.27
C ASP A 118 -10.48 -14.53 3.90
N SER A 119 -9.17 -14.74 3.88
CA SER A 119 -8.34 -14.86 2.68
C SER A 119 -7.18 -15.82 2.95
N THR A 120 -7.12 -16.92 2.22
CA THR A 120 -6.01 -17.90 2.24
C THR A 120 -5.05 -17.65 1.08
N GLU A 121 -3.93 -18.36 0.96
CA GLU A 121 -3.00 -18.18 -0.17
C GLU A 121 -3.68 -18.34 -1.54
N GLN A 122 -4.66 -19.25 -1.63
CA GLN A 122 -5.31 -19.65 -2.89
C GLN A 122 -6.72 -19.11 -3.04
N GLU A 123 -7.42 -18.75 -1.98
CA GLU A 123 -8.86 -18.44 -2.03
C GLU A 123 -9.24 -17.22 -1.19
N LEU A 124 -10.32 -16.55 -1.57
CA LEU A 124 -11.06 -15.64 -0.70
C LEU A 124 -12.28 -16.35 -0.15
N ILE A 125 -12.51 -16.22 1.15
CA ILE A 125 -13.71 -16.74 1.84
C ILE A 125 -14.60 -15.55 2.13
N PHE A 126 -15.85 -15.61 1.67
CA PHE A 126 -16.78 -14.49 1.76
C PHE A 126 -18.20 -14.96 2.03
N GLU A 127 -18.97 -14.10 2.66
CA GLU A 127 -20.41 -14.28 2.80
C GLU A 127 -21.08 -13.72 1.55
N ARG A 128 -21.58 -14.59 0.67
CA ARG A 128 -22.15 -14.19 -0.61
C ARG A 128 -23.46 -13.44 -0.41
N ARG A 129 -23.65 -12.39 -1.19
CA ARG A 129 -24.93 -11.68 -1.30
C ARG A 129 -25.58 -12.06 -2.62
N GLY A 130 -26.82 -12.54 -2.54
CA GLY A 130 -27.67 -12.76 -3.70
C GLY A 130 -28.21 -11.43 -4.25
N ARG A 131 -28.91 -11.51 -5.38
CA ARG A 131 -29.44 -10.37 -6.18
C ARG A 131 -30.32 -9.36 -5.42
N ASN A 132 -30.76 -9.67 -4.20
CA ASN A 132 -31.61 -8.83 -3.36
C ASN A 132 -30.99 -8.55 -1.98
N GLY A 133 -29.67 -8.68 -1.82
CA GLY A 133 -28.97 -8.52 -0.53
C GLY A 133 -29.19 -9.69 0.46
N VAL A 134 -29.95 -10.70 0.06
CA VAL A 134 -30.17 -11.92 0.85
C VAL A 134 -28.86 -12.68 0.97
N ASN A 135 -28.55 -13.10 2.19
CA ASN A 135 -27.38 -13.92 2.49
C ASN A 135 -27.51 -15.28 1.80
N ALA A 136 -26.54 -15.61 0.94
CA ALA A 136 -26.47 -16.89 0.22
C ALA A 136 -25.45 -17.86 0.84
N GLY A 137 -25.00 -17.57 2.07
CA GLY A 137 -24.05 -18.38 2.84
C GLY A 137 -22.59 -18.04 2.59
N ILE A 138 -21.72 -18.71 3.33
CA ILE A 138 -20.26 -18.62 3.16
C ILE A 138 -19.86 -19.41 1.91
N GLN A 139 -19.07 -18.78 1.05
CA GLN A 139 -18.50 -19.37 -0.16
C GLN A 139 -17.00 -19.04 -0.22
N SER A 140 -16.29 -19.73 -1.11
CA SER A 140 -14.93 -19.36 -1.49
C SER A 140 -14.78 -19.18 -2.99
N VAL A 141 -13.80 -18.38 -3.39
CA VAL A 141 -13.40 -18.18 -4.78
C VAL A 141 -11.89 -18.21 -4.86
N ALA A 142 -11.34 -18.93 -5.84
CA ALA A 142 -9.90 -19.00 -6.01
C ALA A 142 -9.35 -17.66 -6.51
N LYS A 143 -8.24 -17.19 -5.93
CA LYS A 143 -7.61 -15.91 -6.27
C LYS A 143 -7.08 -15.89 -7.71
N ASP A 144 -6.68 -17.04 -8.24
CA ASP A 144 -6.29 -17.20 -9.64
C ASP A 144 -7.48 -17.09 -10.61
N GLN A 145 -8.72 -17.11 -10.11
CA GLN A 145 -9.93 -16.83 -10.89
C GLN A 145 -10.35 -15.35 -10.79
N LEU A 146 -9.66 -14.53 -9.99
CA LEU A 146 -9.99 -13.12 -9.81
C LEU A 146 -9.14 -12.22 -10.71
N LEU A 147 -9.76 -11.14 -11.20
CA LEU A 147 -9.07 -9.98 -11.76
C LEU A 147 -8.88 -8.91 -10.69
N ALA A 148 -9.93 -8.65 -9.91
CA ALA A 148 -9.92 -7.61 -8.91
C ALA A 148 -10.89 -7.88 -7.76
N VAL A 149 -10.61 -7.24 -6.62
CA VAL A 149 -11.55 -7.02 -5.54
C VAL A 149 -11.65 -5.53 -5.28
N ILE A 150 -12.87 -5.02 -5.15
CA ILE A 150 -13.19 -3.67 -4.71
C ILE A 150 -13.90 -3.81 -3.39
N TYR A 151 -13.24 -3.42 -2.32
CA TYR A 151 -13.82 -3.49 -0.99
C TYR A 151 -14.82 -2.35 -0.80
N HIS A 152 -15.81 -2.58 0.06
CA HIS A 152 -16.82 -1.58 0.38
C HIS A 152 -16.25 -0.34 1.12
N ASP A 153 -15.00 -0.41 1.58
CA ASP A 153 -14.30 0.61 2.38
C ASP A 153 -13.25 1.41 1.57
N GLY A 154 -13.32 1.41 0.24
CA GLY A 154 -12.37 2.14 -0.60
C GLY A 154 -11.08 1.41 -0.95
N LYS A 155 -10.80 0.30 -0.27
CA LYS A 155 -9.66 -0.54 -0.65
C LYS A 155 -9.98 -1.26 -1.96
N HIS A 156 -8.94 -1.61 -2.70
CA HIS A 156 -9.05 -2.50 -3.85
C HIS A 156 -7.75 -3.28 -4.05
N ARG A 157 -7.86 -4.43 -4.71
CA ARG A 157 -6.73 -5.32 -5.02
C ARG A 157 -6.89 -5.87 -6.43
N PHE A 158 -5.80 -5.90 -7.18
CA PHE A 158 -5.76 -6.48 -8.52
C PHE A 158 -4.86 -7.72 -8.54
N TRP A 159 -5.31 -8.75 -9.25
CA TRP A 159 -4.52 -9.92 -9.62
C TRP A 159 -4.16 -9.93 -11.12
N ALA A 160 -4.66 -8.94 -11.87
CA ALA A 160 -4.29 -8.66 -13.25
C ALA A 160 -3.72 -7.24 -13.39
N ALA A 161 -3.14 -6.94 -14.56
CA ALA A 161 -2.65 -5.60 -14.87
C ALA A 161 -3.81 -4.56 -14.81
N PRO A 162 -3.55 -3.30 -14.39
CA PRO A 162 -4.58 -2.27 -14.31
C PRO A 162 -5.39 -2.07 -15.60
N THR A 163 -4.76 -2.25 -16.77
CA THR A 163 -5.44 -2.19 -18.07
C THR A 163 -6.52 -3.27 -18.20
N VAL A 164 -6.17 -4.52 -17.87
CA VAL A 164 -7.09 -5.67 -17.91
C VAL A 164 -8.23 -5.49 -16.91
N VAL A 165 -7.94 -4.96 -15.72
CA VAL A 165 -8.95 -4.69 -14.69
C VAL A 165 -9.90 -3.57 -15.13
N SER A 166 -9.36 -2.48 -15.68
CA SER A 166 -10.17 -1.37 -16.20
C SER A 166 -11.15 -1.84 -17.28
N ASP A 167 -10.67 -2.63 -18.24
CA ASP A 167 -11.51 -3.23 -19.30
C ASP A 167 -12.58 -4.17 -18.73
N ALA A 168 -12.25 -4.93 -17.70
CA ALA A 168 -13.21 -5.80 -17.03
C ALA A 168 -14.29 -4.99 -16.31
N LEU A 169 -13.91 -3.98 -15.52
CA LEU A 169 -14.82 -3.09 -14.80
C LEU A 169 -15.77 -2.33 -15.73
N LYS A 170 -15.27 -1.89 -16.90
CA LYS A 170 -16.10 -1.35 -17.98
C LYS A 170 -17.15 -2.37 -18.44
N GLY A 171 -16.73 -3.61 -18.67
CA GLY A 171 -17.62 -4.69 -19.13
C GLY A 171 -18.66 -5.16 -18.10
N VAL A 172 -18.35 -5.03 -16.80
CA VAL A 172 -19.23 -5.51 -15.72
C VAL A 172 -20.01 -4.41 -15.01
N SER A 173 -19.92 -3.15 -15.44
CA SER A 173 -20.56 -2.02 -14.76
C SER A 173 -22.08 -2.21 -14.61
N ALA A 174 -22.75 -2.79 -15.60
CA ALA A 174 -24.18 -3.11 -15.54
C ALA A 174 -24.49 -4.23 -14.51
N GLN A 175 -23.63 -5.24 -14.39
CA GLN A 175 -23.79 -6.30 -13.38
C GLN A 175 -23.60 -5.75 -11.96
N ILE A 176 -22.64 -4.85 -11.78
CA ILE A 176 -22.42 -4.16 -10.49
C ILE A 176 -23.66 -3.38 -10.10
N ALA A 177 -24.31 -2.72 -11.08
CA ALA A 177 -25.52 -1.96 -10.82
C ALA A 177 -26.72 -2.82 -10.39
N GLU A 178 -26.80 -4.06 -10.87
CA GLU A 178 -27.86 -5.00 -10.43
C GLU A 178 -27.65 -5.55 -9.01
N VAL A 179 -26.40 -5.63 -8.55
CA VAL A 179 -26.06 -6.32 -7.29
C VAL A 179 -25.90 -5.36 -6.11
N VAL A 180 -25.70 -4.07 -6.39
CA VAL A 180 -25.58 -3.00 -5.38
C VAL A 180 -26.81 -2.08 -5.47
N PRO A 181 -27.76 -2.15 -4.51
CA PRO A 181 -28.90 -1.24 -4.48
C PRO A 181 -28.39 0.19 -4.26
N GLY A 182 -28.43 1.04 -5.29
CA GLY A 182 -27.92 2.41 -5.25
C GLY A 182 -26.94 2.78 -6.37
N ALA A 183 -26.48 1.82 -7.18
CA ALA A 183 -25.84 2.14 -8.44
C ALA A 183 -26.88 2.70 -9.42
N PRO A 184 -26.55 3.71 -10.23
CA PRO A 184 -27.51 4.28 -11.15
C PRO A 184 -27.87 3.23 -12.21
N ASN A 185 -29.10 2.74 -12.17
CA ASN A 185 -29.82 2.59 -13.43
C ASN A 185 -29.72 3.96 -14.10
N GLY A 186 -29.32 4.02 -15.38
CA GLY A 186 -29.24 5.29 -16.08
C GLY A 186 -30.47 6.17 -15.74
N GLN A 187 -30.18 7.37 -15.22
CA GLN A 187 -31.07 8.45 -14.75
C GLN A 187 -31.50 8.50 -13.25
N THR A 188 -31.45 9.74 -12.75
CA THR A 188 -31.56 10.29 -11.37
C THR A 188 -32.96 10.28 -10.73
N ASP A 189 -33.08 10.10 -9.38
CA ASP A 189 -33.70 11.07 -8.43
C ASP A 189 -33.88 10.57 -6.96
N VAL A 190 -33.44 11.43 -6.01
CA VAL A 190 -33.79 11.73 -4.59
C VAL A 190 -34.37 10.68 -3.60
N LEU A 191 -33.74 10.49 -2.41
CA LEU A 191 -34.27 10.70 -1.01
C LEU A 191 -33.47 9.99 0.12
N ASN A 192 -33.65 10.49 1.36
CA ASN A 192 -32.78 10.44 2.58
C ASN A 192 -32.85 9.17 3.50
N PRO A 193 -31.95 9.03 4.51
CA PRO A 193 -31.46 7.76 5.13
C PRO A 193 -32.12 7.35 6.48
N PRO A 194 -31.82 6.14 7.02
CA PRO A 194 -31.33 6.10 8.42
C PRO A 194 -30.36 4.96 8.83
N ALA A 195 -29.38 5.37 9.66
CA ALA A 195 -28.87 4.81 10.93
C ALA A 195 -28.28 3.38 11.06
N THR A 196 -27.00 3.38 11.43
CA THR A 196 -26.07 2.33 11.89
C THR A 196 -26.43 1.74 13.27
N LYS A 197 -26.02 0.48 13.53
CA LYS A 197 -25.77 -0.05 14.89
C LYS A 197 -24.49 -0.88 14.95
N GLU A 198 -23.63 -0.50 15.87
CA GLU A 198 -22.37 -1.14 16.28
C GLU A 198 -22.61 -2.44 17.08
N VAL A 199 -21.65 -3.37 17.03
CA VAL A 199 -21.46 -4.39 18.08
C VAL A 199 -19.97 -4.57 18.38
N ASN A 200 -19.65 -4.45 19.67
CA ASN A 200 -18.35 -4.59 20.34
C ASN A 200 -17.74 -6.00 20.30
N GLY A 201 -16.40 -6.05 20.37
CA GLY A 201 -15.71 -6.93 21.32
C GLY A 201 -14.63 -7.88 20.78
N GLU A 202 -13.45 -7.80 21.41
CA GLU A 202 -12.34 -8.77 21.48
C GLU A 202 -11.24 -8.76 20.39
N PHE A 203 -10.00 -8.76 20.89
CA PHE A 203 -8.71 -8.61 20.20
C PHE A 203 -8.48 -9.70 19.15
N THR A 204 -8.95 -9.50 17.92
CA THR A 204 -8.64 -10.39 16.79
C THR A 204 -8.65 -9.61 15.49
N ARG A 205 -7.49 -9.06 15.11
CA ARG A 205 -7.03 -8.87 13.73
C ARG A 205 -5.87 -7.88 13.78
N VAL A 206 -4.64 -8.38 13.76
CA VAL A 206 -3.63 -7.61 13.04
C VAL A 206 -4.12 -7.63 11.60
N GLU A 207 -4.63 -6.50 11.12
CA GLU A 207 -5.07 -6.41 9.74
C GLU A 207 -3.85 -6.59 8.85
N PHE A 208 -3.87 -7.60 8.00
CA PHE A 208 -2.76 -7.93 7.10
C PHE A 208 -2.32 -6.71 6.27
N GLU A 209 -3.25 -5.81 5.92
CA GLU A 209 -2.93 -4.55 5.24
C GLU A 209 -2.21 -3.55 6.16
N GLU A 210 -2.52 -3.46 7.45
CA GLU A 210 -1.73 -2.62 8.38
C GLU A 210 -0.31 -3.17 8.52
N PHE A 211 -0.16 -4.49 8.60
CA PHE A 211 1.14 -5.14 8.59
C PHE A 211 1.91 -4.83 7.31
N LYS A 212 1.28 -5.02 6.15
CA LYS A 212 1.87 -4.74 4.83
C LYS A 212 2.25 -3.27 4.67
N ASN A 213 1.39 -2.34 5.09
CA ASN A 213 1.68 -0.91 5.03
C ASN A 213 2.86 -0.54 5.92
N LYS A 214 2.92 -1.06 7.15
CA LYS A 214 4.10 -0.87 8.02
C LYS A 214 5.36 -1.50 7.43
N ALA A 215 5.25 -2.67 6.79
CA ALA A 215 6.37 -3.30 6.10
C ALA A 215 6.90 -2.45 4.93
N LEU A 216 6.00 -1.92 4.10
CA LEU A 216 6.33 -1.05 2.97
C LEU A 216 6.91 0.29 3.45
N LEU A 217 6.30 0.93 4.44
CA LEU A 217 6.81 2.17 5.02
C LEU A 217 8.21 1.99 5.60
N LYS A 218 8.46 0.92 6.38
CA LYS A 218 9.81 0.64 6.92
C LYS A 218 10.82 0.33 5.80
N THR A 219 10.36 -0.26 4.69
CA THR A 219 11.18 -0.49 3.51
C THR A 219 11.57 0.84 2.83
N GLU A 220 10.62 1.77 2.70
CA GLU A 220 10.85 3.12 2.16
C GLU A 220 11.75 3.96 3.09
N GLU A 221 11.54 3.88 4.40
CA GLU A 221 12.40 4.53 5.41
C GLU A 221 13.84 4.03 5.30
N LEU A 222 14.05 2.71 5.14
CA LEU A 222 15.38 2.14 4.90
C LEU A 222 16.03 2.70 3.64
N ALA A 223 15.28 2.82 2.54
CA ALA A 223 15.77 3.42 1.30
C ALA A 223 16.21 4.87 1.51
N GLY A 224 15.40 5.65 2.23
CA GLY A 224 15.71 7.02 2.61
C GLY A 224 17.00 7.12 3.43
N TYR A 225 17.13 6.30 4.48
CA TYR A 225 18.35 6.28 5.29
C TYR A 225 19.58 5.85 4.49
N MET A 226 19.46 4.85 3.60
CA MET A 226 20.56 4.45 2.72
C MET A 226 21.02 5.61 1.82
N GLN A 227 20.09 6.40 1.28
CA GLN A 227 20.42 7.58 0.49
C GLN A 227 21.09 8.68 1.35
N THR A 228 20.65 8.89 2.59
CA THR A 228 21.32 9.80 3.53
C THR A 228 22.74 9.33 3.86
N ILE A 229 22.94 8.03 4.08
CA ILE A 229 24.23 7.44 4.46
C ILE A 229 25.29 7.64 3.37
N VAL A 230 24.92 7.59 2.10
CA VAL A 230 25.84 7.78 0.97
C VAL A 230 25.97 9.22 0.51
N SER A 231 25.17 10.13 1.06
CA SER A 231 25.19 11.53 0.67
C SER A 231 26.45 12.22 1.20
N GLN A 232 27.13 12.96 0.33
CA GLN A 232 28.24 13.83 0.73
C GLN A 232 27.77 15.19 1.25
N ASP A 233 26.48 15.51 1.06
CA ASP A 233 25.87 16.78 1.48
C ASP A 233 25.47 16.77 2.97
N VAL A 234 25.69 15.67 3.69
CA VAL A 234 25.37 15.53 5.11
C VAL A 234 26.64 15.34 5.94
N THR A 235 26.57 15.71 7.21
CA THR A 235 27.70 15.56 8.13
C THR A 235 27.96 14.09 8.49
N SER A 236 29.18 13.81 8.96
CA SER A 236 29.51 12.46 9.46
C SER A 236 28.64 12.04 10.64
N GLU A 237 28.20 12.99 11.47
CA GLU A 237 27.25 12.76 12.56
C GLU A 237 25.86 12.40 12.06
N GLU A 238 25.32 13.14 11.08
CA GLU A 238 24.03 12.85 10.47
C GLU A 238 24.01 11.49 9.75
N SER A 239 25.07 11.15 9.02
CA SER A 239 25.19 9.83 8.40
C SER A 239 25.31 8.71 9.44
N ASN A 240 26.02 8.91 10.56
CA ASN A 240 26.06 7.92 11.64
C ASN A 240 24.69 7.76 12.31
N LYS A 241 23.97 8.85 12.52
CA LYS A 241 22.59 8.83 13.03
C LYS A 241 21.65 8.09 12.07
N ALA A 242 21.80 8.29 10.77
CA ALA A 242 21.05 7.55 9.76
C ALA A 242 21.35 6.04 9.80
N ILE A 243 22.60 5.65 10.06
CA ILE A 243 22.96 4.24 10.31
C ILE A 243 22.19 3.70 11.53
N ASP A 244 22.19 4.43 12.64
CA ASP A 244 21.52 3.99 13.87
C ASP A 244 20.00 3.87 13.68
N LEU A 245 19.38 4.84 13.01
CA LEU A 245 17.95 4.80 12.68
C LEU A 245 17.62 3.65 11.74
N ALA A 246 18.42 3.43 10.69
CA ALA A 246 18.23 2.32 9.77
C ALA A 246 18.37 0.96 10.45
N VAL A 247 19.35 0.78 11.35
CA VAL A 247 19.49 -0.44 12.15
C VAL A 247 18.27 -0.65 13.06
N GLY A 248 17.70 0.44 13.60
CA GLY A 248 16.49 0.40 14.42
C GLY A 248 15.22 -0.09 13.70
N LEU A 249 15.22 -0.12 12.37
CA LEU A 249 14.12 -0.72 11.59
C LEU A 249 14.13 -2.25 11.66
N PHE A 250 15.26 -2.86 12.04
CA PHE A 250 15.43 -4.31 12.02
C PHE A 250 15.07 -4.95 13.36
N LEU A 251 14.58 -6.18 13.29
CA LEU A 251 14.19 -6.99 14.46
C LEU A 251 15.37 -7.22 15.40
N SER A 252 16.57 -7.29 14.83
CA SER A 252 17.83 -7.55 15.51
C SER A 252 18.98 -6.88 14.75
N GLU A 253 20.01 -6.42 15.47
CA GLU A 253 21.27 -5.98 14.84
C GLU A 253 22.02 -7.14 14.16
N GLU A 254 21.67 -8.38 14.50
CA GLU A 254 22.22 -9.59 13.89
C GLU A 254 21.62 -9.90 12.51
N SER A 255 20.56 -9.18 12.09
CA SER A 255 19.98 -9.29 10.75
C SER A 255 21.04 -9.08 9.68
N GLN A 256 20.97 -9.86 8.60
CA GLN A 256 22.01 -9.94 7.58
C GLN A 256 21.55 -9.42 6.23
N VAL A 257 22.49 -8.87 5.47
CA VAL A 257 22.30 -8.40 4.10
C VAL A 257 23.25 -9.18 3.19
N GLU A 258 22.66 -9.84 2.19
CA GLU A 258 23.39 -10.39 1.06
C GLU A 258 23.75 -9.26 0.07
N ILE A 259 24.97 -9.32 -0.42
CA ILE A 259 25.45 -8.51 -1.54
C ILE A 259 26.09 -9.45 -2.56
N THR A 260 25.98 -9.10 -3.84
CA THR A 260 26.72 -9.77 -4.91
C THR A 260 27.48 -8.73 -5.71
N ASN A 261 28.50 -9.19 -6.41
CA ASN A 261 29.20 -8.37 -7.38
C ASN A 261 28.56 -8.58 -8.75
N ALA A 262 28.26 -7.51 -9.49
CA ALA A 262 27.72 -7.62 -10.84
C ALA A 262 28.65 -8.41 -11.81
N TYR A 263 29.96 -8.44 -11.54
CA TYR A 263 30.95 -9.21 -12.30
C TYR A 263 31.07 -10.69 -11.86
N ASP A 264 30.70 -11.00 -10.62
CA ASP A 264 30.73 -12.37 -10.08
C ASP A 264 29.44 -12.62 -9.27
N LYS A 265 28.42 -13.05 -10.01
CA LYS A 265 27.08 -13.31 -9.48
C LYS A 265 27.02 -14.58 -8.61
N SER A 266 28.03 -15.43 -8.69
CA SER A 266 28.10 -16.69 -7.93
C SER A 266 28.57 -16.47 -6.49
N ASN A 267 29.36 -15.42 -6.27
CA ASN A 267 29.89 -15.08 -4.96
C ASN A 267 28.97 -14.12 -4.20
N LYS A 268 28.10 -14.70 -3.36
CA LYS A 268 27.28 -13.95 -2.39
C LYS A 268 28.08 -13.69 -1.12
N ILE A 269 28.24 -12.43 -0.77
CA ILE A 269 28.83 -12.01 0.51
C ILE A 269 27.70 -11.64 1.46
N VAL A 270 27.76 -12.15 2.69
CA VAL A 270 26.79 -11.85 3.74
C VAL A 270 27.43 -10.94 4.77
N ARG A 271 26.72 -9.88 5.19
CA ARG A 271 27.16 -8.94 6.23
C ARG A 271 26.04 -8.68 7.22
N LYS A 272 26.37 -8.43 8.49
CA LYS A 272 25.40 -7.87 9.43
C LYS A 272 24.94 -6.50 8.94
N ILE A 273 23.70 -6.12 9.25
CA ILE A 273 23.08 -4.89 8.75
C ILE A 273 23.91 -3.65 9.07
N ARG A 274 24.41 -3.53 10.30
CA ARG A 274 25.25 -2.40 10.72
C ARG A 274 26.56 -2.34 9.94
N ASP A 275 27.20 -3.48 9.71
CA ASP A 275 28.46 -3.56 8.95
C ASP A 275 28.24 -3.26 7.47
N TYR A 276 27.11 -3.70 6.91
CA TYR A 276 26.68 -3.36 5.55
C TYR A 276 26.51 -1.84 5.40
N LEU A 277 25.76 -1.19 6.29
CA LEU A 277 25.50 0.26 6.23
C LEU A 277 26.78 1.09 6.45
N ARG A 278 27.68 0.67 7.35
CA ARG A 278 29.01 1.29 7.49
C ARG A 278 29.84 1.15 6.23
N LYS A 279 29.79 0.00 5.57
CA LYS A 279 30.51 -0.20 4.30
C LYS A 279 29.91 0.66 3.19
N LEU A 280 28.59 0.85 3.19
CA LEU A 280 27.89 1.74 2.27
C LEU A 280 28.32 3.20 2.44
N LYS A 281 28.46 3.68 3.68
CA LYS A 281 29.04 5.01 3.99
C LYS A 281 30.44 5.17 3.37
N LEU A 282 31.32 4.18 3.56
CA LEU A 282 32.67 4.20 2.98
C LEU A 282 32.66 4.25 1.45
N LEU A 283 31.64 3.71 0.77
CA LEU A 283 31.51 3.87 -0.68
C LEU A 283 31.16 5.31 -1.07
N GLY A 284 30.37 6.00 -0.26
CA GLY A 284 30.11 7.44 -0.42
C GLY A 284 31.37 8.30 -0.35
N GLU A 285 32.42 7.83 0.32
CA GLU A 285 33.74 8.48 0.39
C GLU A 285 34.69 8.10 -0.76
N GLN A 286 34.40 6.99 -1.48
CA GLN A 286 35.24 6.50 -2.58
C GLN A 286 34.83 7.05 -3.95
N TYR A 287 33.56 7.36 -4.12
CA TYR A 287 33.01 8.01 -5.31
C TYR A 287 32.81 9.49 -5.02
N ASP A 288 32.89 10.34 -6.06
CA ASP A 288 32.52 11.76 -5.96
C ASP A 288 31.02 11.93 -5.71
N LYS A 289 30.22 10.94 -6.11
CA LYS A 289 28.80 10.89 -5.82
C LYS A 289 28.32 9.46 -5.90
N VAL A 290 27.46 9.08 -4.95
CA VAL A 290 26.70 7.83 -5.00
C VAL A 290 25.22 8.16 -5.03
N LYS A 291 24.47 7.46 -5.86
CA LYS A 291 23.01 7.53 -5.89
C LYS A 291 22.44 6.12 -5.74
N ILE A 292 21.51 5.97 -4.80
CA ILE A 292 20.77 4.74 -4.58
C ILE A 292 19.30 5.06 -4.79
N SER A 293 18.62 4.31 -5.64
CA SER A 293 17.19 4.45 -5.85
C SER A 293 16.51 3.11 -5.81
N TRP A 294 15.39 3.02 -5.11
CA TRP A 294 14.57 1.83 -5.02
C TRP A 294 13.32 2.01 -5.89
N SER A 295 12.96 0.98 -6.65
CA SER A 295 11.74 0.90 -7.46
C SER A 295 11.08 -0.46 -7.28
N ASP A 296 9.85 -0.60 -7.79
CA ASP A 296 9.11 -1.87 -7.81
C ASP A 296 8.98 -2.53 -6.42
N ILE A 297 8.87 -1.69 -5.38
CA ILE A 297 8.68 -2.13 -4.00
C ILE A 297 7.31 -2.81 -3.93
N SER A 298 7.33 -4.12 -3.75
CA SER A 298 6.14 -4.96 -3.77
C SER A 298 6.18 -5.91 -2.59
N TYR A 299 5.05 -6.07 -1.92
CA TYR A 299 4.91 -7.09 -0.88
C TYR A 299 4.43 -8.38 -1.56
N VAL A 300 5.21 -9.46 -1.48
CA VAL A 300 5.08 -10.62 -2.40
C VAL A 300 4.70 -11.92 -1.70
N SER A 301 4.65 -12.01 -0.37
CA SER A 301 4.33 -13.27 0.32
C SER A 301 3.19 -13.18 1.32
N ASP A 302 2.39 -14.24 1.43
CA ASP A 302 1.49 -14.41 2.57
C ASP A 302 2.27 -14.47 3.90
N LEU A 303 1.61 -14.12 5.01
CA LEU A 303 2.22 -14.14 6.34
C LEU A 303 2.38 -15.58 6.84
N ARG A 304 3.60 -16.02 7.09
CA ARG A 304 3.89 -17.32 7.71
C ARG A 304 4.13 -17.17 9.21
N LYS A 305 3.47 -17.97 10.04
CA LYS A 305 3.76 -18.00 11.48
C LYS A 305 5.01 -18.84 11.75
N GLY A 306 6.03 -18.26 12.36
CA GLY A 306 7.25 -18.97 12.77
C GLY A 306 7.07 -19.75 14.06
N ALA A 307 8.05 -20.62 14.34
CA ALA A 307 8.09 -21.42 15.57
C ALA A 307 8.24 -20.57 16.85
N ASP A 308 8.71 -19.34 16.70
CA ASP A 308 8.84 -18.34 17.76
C ASP A 308 7.54 -17.55 18.04
N GLY A 309 6.47 -17.85 17.29
CA GLY A 309 5.16 -17.21 17.43
C GLY A 309 5.01 -15.90 16.66
N ASN A 310 6.07 -15.38 16.03
CA ASN A 310 6.00 -14.19 15.17
C ASN A 310 5.46 -14.53 13.77
N TYR A 311 4.97 -13.54 13.05
CA TYR A 311 4.56 -13.70 11.65
C TYR A 311 5.59 -13.08 10.72
N TYR A 312 5.86 -13.74 9.60
CA TYR A 312 6.90 -13.36 8.65
C TYR A 312 6.33 -13.14 7.26
N GLY A 313 6.85 -12.14 6.57
CA GLY A 313 6.51 -11.79 5.19
C GLY A 313 7.75 -11.45 4.36
N VAL A 314 7.55 -11.18 3.08
CA VAL A 314 8.61 -10.80 2.14
C VAL A 314 8.21 -9.59 1.32
N VAL A 315 9.05 -8.57 1.35
CA VAL A 315 9.02 -7.42 0.43
C VAL A 315 10.10 -7.60 -0.62
N THR A 316 9.74 -7.50 -1.90
CA THR A 316 10.66 -7.50 -3.04
C THR A 316 10.89 -6.08 -3.50
N VAL A 317 12.13 -5.72 -3.80
CA VAL A 317 12.51 -4.40 -4.31
C VAL A 317 13.56 -4.50 -5.40
N GLN A 318 13.53 -3.59 -6.37
CA GLN A 318 14.65 -3.32 -7.26
C GLN A 318 15.47 -2.14 -6.74
N GLN A 319 16.73 -2.39 -6.43
CA GLN A 319 17.69 -1.35 -6.07
C GLN A 319 18.57 -1.04 -7.27
N LYS A 320 18.62 0.23 -7.68
CA LYS A 320 19.65 0.74 -8.59
C LYS A 320 20.74 1.45 -7.80
N PHE A 321 22.00 1.10 -8.04
CA PHE A 321 23.18 1.75 -7.47
C PHE A 321 23.98 2.43 -8.58
N GLU A 322 24.33 3.70 -8.40
CA GLU A 322 25.12 4.49 -9.36
C GLU A 322 26.29 5.17 -8.63
N GLY A 323 27.51 4.93 -9.11
CA GLY A 323 28.74 5.54 -8.60
C GLY A 323 29.38 6.45 -9.65
N PHE A 324 29.72 7.66 -9.24
CA PHE A 324 30.31 8.69 -10.10
C PHE A 324 31.73 9.04 -9.65
N SER A 325 32.62 9.30 -10.60
CA SER A 325 33.98 9.81 -10.36
C SER A 325 34.32 10.84 -11.43
N GLU A 326 34.92 11.96 -11.03
CA GLU A 326 35.10 13.18 -11.82
C GLU A 326 33.80 13.64 -12.49
N GLY A 327 32.67 13.50 -11.78
CA GLY A 327 31.32 13.80 -12.28
C GLY A 327 30.79 12.85 -13.37
N LYS A 328 31.53 11.80 -13.74
CA LYS A 328 31.11 10.80 -14.75
C LYS A 328 30.60 9.54 -14.08
N LEU A 329 29.57 8.92 -14.65
CA LEU A 329 29.08 7.61 -14.22
C LEU A 329 30.15 6.55 -14.52
N VAL A 330 30.75 5.96 -13.49
CA VAL A 330 31.81 4.95 -13.62
C VAL A 330 31.33 3.54 -13.24
N TYR A 331 30.22 3.45 -12.50
CA TYR A 331 29.62 2.19 -12.10
C TYR A 331 28.10 2.30 -11.99
N SER A 332 27.38 1.27 -12.46
CA SER A 332 25.92 1.17 -12.35
C SER A 332 25.49 -0.29 -12.30
N ASP A 333 24.62 -0.63 -11.36
CA ASP A 333 23.92 -1.92 -11.33
C ASP A 333 22.45 -1.79 -10.90
N ILE A 334 21.66 -2.80 -11.24
CA ILE A 334 20.34 -3.07 -10.66
C ILE A 334 20.41 -4.43 -9.96
N THR A 335 19.95 -4.45 -8.71
CA THR A 335 19.85 -5.64 -7.87
C THR A 335 18.42 -5.83 -7.37
N GLN A 336 17.82 -6.98 -7.67
CA GLN A 336 16.56 -7.39 -7.04
C GLN A 336 16.86 -8.02 -5.67
N LYS A 337 16.16 -7.55 -4.64
CA LYS A 337 16.31 -8.01 -3.26
C LYS A 337 14.99 -8.45 -2.67
N ASN A 338 15.05 -9.46 -1.80
CA ASN A 338 13.93 -9.88 -0.95
C ASN A 338 14.27 -9.53 0.49
N ILE A 339 13.40 -8.76 1.14
CA ILE A 339 13.51 -8.32 2.53
C ILE A 339 12.49 -9.12 3.32
N GLU A 340 12.97 -9.93 4.26
CA GLU A 340 12.07 -10.56 5.23
C GLU A 340 11.56 -9.50 6.21
N VAL A 341 10.27 -9.54 6.53
CA VAL A 341 9.62 -8.64 7.49
C VAL A 341 8.91 -9.44 8.57
N VAL A 342 8.90 -8.93 9.80
CA VAL A 342 8.46 -9.69 10.98
C VAL A 342 7.48 -8.87 11.81
N LEU A 343 6.31 -9.43 12.09
CA LEU A 343 5.33 -8.90 13.03
C LEU A 343 5.69 -9.37 14.42
N LYS A 344 5.92 -8.43 15.34
CA LYS A 344 6.21 -8.72 16.75
C LYS A 344 5.23 -8.01 17.67
N GLY A 345 4.55 -8.78 18.52
CA GLY A 345 3.77 -8.24 19.63
C GLY A 345 4.65 -7.80 20.79
N TYR A 346 4.26 -6.73 21.50
CA TYR A 346 4.90 -6.26 22.73
C TYR A 346 3.87 -5.68 23.70
N GLN A 347 4.18 -5.75 24.98
CA GLN A 347 3.34 -5.16 26.03
C GLN A 347 3.84 -3.78 26.43
N LYS A 348 2.95 -2.80 26.51
CA LYS A 348 3.24 -1.47 27.02
C LYS A 348 2.36 -1.18 28.22
N VAL A 349 2.98 -0.86 29.36
CA VAL A 349 2.26 -0.41 30.55
C VAL A 349 2.15 1.11 30.50
N ALA A 350 0.92 1.62 30.40
CA ALA A 350 0.63 3.05 30.44
C ALA A 350 -0.43 3.32 31.51
N GLY A 351 -0.11 4.16 32.50
CA GLY A 351 -1.06 4.49 33.57
C GLY A 351 -1.49 3.31 34.45
N GLY A 352 -0.66 2.27 34.59
CA GLY A 352 -0.99 1.06 35.37
C GLY A 352 -1.84 0.02 34.64
N VAL A 353 -2.17 0.27 33.36
CA VAL A 353 -2.86 -0.68 32.48
C VAL A 353 -1.86 -1.27 31.49
N THR A 354 -1.83 -2.60 31.39
CA THR A 354 -1.05 -3.31 30.37
C THR A 354 -1.82 -3.31 29.04
N GLN A 355 -1.19 -2.83 27.98
CA GLN A 355 -1.72 -2.86 26.62
C GLN A 355 -0.86 -3.79 25.75
N ASP A 356 -1.51 -4.71 25.04
CA ASP A 356 -0.87 -5.50 23.99
C ASP A 356 -0.82 -4.67 22.69
N LEU A 357 0.37 -4.43 22.20
CA LEU A 357 0.65 -3.70 20.95
C LEU A 357 1.46 -4.59 20.01
N TRP A 358 1.58 -4.19 18.75
CA TRP A 358 2.41 -4.88 17.78
C TRP A 358 3.08 -3.89 16.82
N ASP A 359 4.24 -4.26 16.31
CA ASP A 359 4.96 -3.52 15.28
C ASP A 359 5.57 -4.49 14.24
N VAL A 360 5.98 -3.93 13.11
CA VAL A 360 6.70 -4.63 12.05
C VAL A 360 8.18 -4.30 12.13
N PHE A 361 9.03 -5.26 11.84
CA PHE A 361 10.46 -5.08 11.77
C PHE A 361 11.00 -5.68 10.48
N LEU A 362 12.06 -5.11 9.94
CA LEU A 362 12.83 -5.73 8.87
C LEU A 362 13.71 -6.85 9.45
N SER A 363 14.05 -7.84 8.65
CA SER A 363 14.93 -8.95 8.99
C SER A 363 15.98 -9.10 7.88
N ASN A 364 16.34 -10.33 7.51
CA ASN A 364 17.36 -10.59 6.53
C ASN A 364 16.97 -10.06 5.14
N ILE A 365 17.96 -9.53 4.42
CA ILE A 365 17.84 -9.05 3.04
C ILE A 365 18.65 -9.96 2.13
N GLY A 366 17.96 -10.76 1.31
CA GLY A 366 18.58 -11.64 0.32
C GLY A 366 18.72 -10.98 -1.05
N VAL A 367 19.70 -11.40 -1.84
CA VAL A 367 19.84 -11.00 -3.26
C VAL A 367 19.23 -12.08 -4.14
N VAL A 368 18.31 -11.67 -5.02
CA VAL A 368 17.72 -12.54 -6.04
C VAL A 368 18.60 -12.53 -7.29
N GLU A 369 18.82 -11.35 -7.87
CA GLU A 369 19.69 -11.17 -9.03
C GLU A 369 20.37 -9.80 -9.03
N THR A 370 21.54 -9.71 -9.66
CA THR A 370 22.24 -8.45 -9.92
C THR A 370 22.65 -8.38 -11.39
N ARG A 371 22.44 -7.22 -12.01
CA ARG A 371 22.78 -6.93 -13.40
C ARG A 371 23.48 -5.57 -13.50
N LYS A 372 24.62 -5.53 -14.19
CA LYS A 372 25.29 -4.28 -14.53
C LYS A 372 24.50 -3.54 -15.62
N ILE A 373 24.50 -2.21 -15.57
CA ILE A 373 24.00 -1.34 -16.64
C ILE A 373 25.15 -0.73 -17.43
#